data_AF-A0A9D3ZRT0-F1
#
_entry.id   AF-A0A9D3ZRT0-F1
#
_cell.length_a   1.000
_cell.length_b   1.000
_cell.length_c   1.000
_cell.angle_alpha   90.00
_cell.angle_beta   90.00
_cell.angle_gamma   90.00
#
_symmetry.space_group_name_H-M   'P 1'
#
loop_
_entity.id
_entity.type
_entity.pdbx_description
1 polymer ?
#
loop_
_entity_poly.entity_id
_entity_poly.type
_entity_poly.pdbx_seq_one_letter_code
_entity_poly.pdbx_strand_id
1 'polypeptide(L)'
;MIKYGVVRRLSHIWKVYTHGKKPTFEHILTSTMAKEALRGGFVVKELERKKLEGNMELELEESEEFEIKVPQGSVLLFPSQNAIFGVDELKSMHFEVKNLIVLDGTWSKAGRVYNENPLLKLLPHLRLDLDRMSLYSEIRSQPKIGCLSIIESIVYSLKGLGEKVDGLENLLNVFESMVGDQRRLKDERLSKRTKD
;
A
#
# COMPACT_ATOMS: atom_id res chain seq x y z
N MET A 1 2.80 -14.38 11.66
CA MET A 1 4.05 -13.77 12.16
C MET A 1 4.38 -12.59 11.28
N ILE A 2 4.52 -11.39 11.85
CA ILE A 2 5.02 -10.22 11.12
C ILE A 2 6.47 -10.51 10.72
N LYS A 3 6.79 -10.43 9.42
CA LYS A 3 8.17 -10.53 8.96
C LYS A 3 8.84 -9.17 9.21
N TYR A 4 9.70 -9.11 10.21
CA TYR A 4 10.53 -7.94 10.45
C TYR A 4 11.74 -8.01 9.54
N GLY A 5 11.80 -7.12 8.53
CA GLY A 5 12.99 -6.97 7.71
C GLY A 5 14.19 -6.60 8.56
N VAL A 6 15.35 -7.19 8.25
CA VAL A 6 16.61 -6.93 8.98
C VAL A 6 17.40 -5.86 8.25
N VAL A 7 17.76 -4.78 8.95
CA VAL A 7 18.67 -3.77 8.40
C VAL A 7 20.10 -4.21 8.65
N ARG A 8 20.82 -4.58 7.58
CA ARG A 8 22.22 -5.03 7.68
C ARG A 8 23.21 -3.87 7.67
N ARG A 9 22.96 -2.88 6.82
CA ARG A 9 23.76 -1.65 6.69
C ARG A 9 22.81 -0.47 6.60
N LEU A 10 23.23 0.64 7.20
CA LEU A 10 22.47 1.88 7.20
C LEU A 10 23.45 3.03 6.96
N SER A 11 23.06 4.01 6.15
CA SER A 11 23.88 5.21 5.97
C SER A 11 23.97 5.98 7.28
N HIS A 12 25.20 6.31 7.70
CA HIS A 12 25.47 7.09 8.91
C HIS A 12 24.85 8.49 8.85
N ILE A 13 24.56 9.01 7.66
CA ILE A 13 23.99 10.34 7.42
C ILE A 13 22.57 10.46 7.99
N TRP A 14 21.83 9.35 8.12
CA TRP A 14 20.45 9.38 8.60
C TRP A 14 20.31 9.54 10.12
N LYS A 15 21.43 9.60 10.88
CA LYS A 15 21.44 9.82 12.34
C LYS A 15 20.38 8.99 13.09
N VAL A 16 20.26 7.71 12.73
CA VAL A 16 19.26 6.81 13.33
C VAL A 16 19.76 6.34 14.70
N TYR A 17 19.06 6.74 15.76
CA TYR A 17 19.39 6.37 17.13
C TYR A 17 18.82 5.00 17.47
N THR A 18 19.67 4.00 17.62
CA THR A 18 19.23 2.61 17.90
C THR A 18 19.38 2.19 19.36
N HIS A 19 19.86 3.08 20.25
CA HIS A 19 20.07 2.80 21.69
C HIS A 19 20.83 1.47 21.93
N GLY A 20 21.86 1.21 21.13
CA GLY A 20 22.68 -0.01 21.22
C GLY A 20 22.04 -1.26 20.59
N LYS A 21 20.82 -1.17 20.04
CA LYS A 21 20.18 -2.27 19.29
C LYS A 21 20.57 -2.26 17.81
N LYS A 22 20.36 -3.37 17.11
CA LYS A 22 20.46 -3.42 15.65
C LYS A 22 19.38 -2.50 15.05
N PRO A 23 19.71 -1.68 14.02
CA PRO A 23 18.72 -0.85 13.35
C PRO A 23 17.58 -1.70 12.77
N THR A 24 16.39 -1.13 12.76
CA THR A 24 15.19 -1.73 12.15
C THR A 24 14.52 -0.69 11.26
N PHE A 25 13.59 -1.11 10.39
CA PHE A 25 12.80 -0.19 9.57
C PHE A 25 12.06 0.85 10.41
N GLU A 26 11.54 0.48 11.57
CA GLU A 26 10.88 1.42 12.49
C GLU A 26 11.83 2.52 12.97
N HIS A 27 13.10 2.19 13.27
CA HIS A 27 14.10 3.21 13.64
C HIS A 27 14.42 4.17 12.48
N ILE A 28 14.38 3.69 11.23
CA ILE A 28 14.54 4.57 10.06
C ILE A 28 13.38 5.57 10.03
N LEU A 29 12.17 5.10 10.30
CA LEU A 29 10.96 5.91 10.37
C LEU A 29 10.85 6.82 11.60
N THR A 30 11.80 6.80 12.54
CA THR A 30 11.88 7.83 13.59
C THR A 30 12.79 8.99 13.21
N SER A 31 13.67 8.82 12.21
CA SER A 31 14.57 9.88 11.74
C SER A 31 13.89 10.78 10.71
N THR A 32 13.79 12.07 11.03
CA THR A 32 13.30 13.08 10.08
C THR A 32 14.18 13.15 8.83
N MET A 33 15.50 13.02 8.97
CA MET A 33 16.42 13.04 7.83
C MET A 33 16.19 11.85 6.90
N ALA A 34 15.96 10.66 7.45
CA ALA A 34 15.66 9.48 6.64
C ALA A 34 14.31 9.63 5.91
N LYS A 35 13.28 10.17 6.60
CA LYS A 35 11.97 10.45 5.98
C LYS A 35 12.09 11.41 4.80
N GLU A 36 12.79 12.53 4.96
CA GLU A 36 12.98 13.48 3.86
C GLU A 36 13.76 12.87 2.70
N ALA A 37 14.82 12.09 2.99
CA ALA A 37 15.56 11.38 1.95
C ALA A 37 14.67 10.40 1.17
N LEU A 38 13.85 9.61 1.87
CA LEU A 38 12.93 8.65 1.26
C LEU A 38 11.80 9.33 0.47
N ARG A 39 11.37 10.54 0.86
CA ARG A 39 10.39 11.34 0.10
C ARG A 39 10.92 11.76 -1.27
N GLY A 40 12.24 11.91 -1.42
CA GLY A 40 12.89 12.15 -2.71
C GLY A 40 12.81 10.97 -3.69
N GLY A 41 12.20 9.86 -3.28
CA GLY A 41 12.17 8.62 -4.02
C GLY A 41 13.34 7.71 -3.65
N PHE A 42 13.20 6.43 -3.94
CA PHE A 42 14.19 5.41 -3.63
C PHE A 42 14.09 4.25 -4.61
N VAL A 43 15.14 3.43 -4.63
CA VAL A 43 15.20 2.20 -5.43
C VAL A 43 15.26 1.02 -4.48
N VAL A 44 14.44 0.01 -4.75
CA VAL A 44 14.46 -1.29 -4.08
C VAL A 44 15.08 -2.29 -5.03
N LYS A 45 16.12 -2.97 -4.58
CA LYS A 45 16.73 -4.09 -5.32
C LYS A 45 16.58 -5.37 -4.52
N GLU A 46 16.10 -6.43 -5.16
CA GLU A 46 16.26 -7.78 -4.63
C GLU A 46 17.61 -8.33 -5.12
N LEU A 47 18.39 -8.87 -4.18
CA LEU A 47 19.71 -9.43 -4.46
C LEU A 47 19.64 -10.94 -4.20
N GLU A 48 19.89 -11.72 -5.24
CA GLU A 48 20.12 -13.15 -5.12
C GLU A 48 21.58 -13.38 -4.66
N ARG A 49 21.77 -14.29 -3.70
CA ARG A 49 23.11 -14.65 -3.22
C ARG A 49 23.34 -16.13 -3.45
N LYS A 50 24.33 -16.45 -4.29
CA LYS A 50 24.76 -17.83 -4.50
C LYS A 50 26.04 -18.08 -3.72
N LYS A 51 26.07 -19.20 -3.01
CA LYS A 51 27.32 -19.71 -2.44
C LYS A 51 28.08 -20.40 -3.56
N LEU A 52 29.28 -19.95 -3.87
CA LEU A 52 30.19 -20.75 -4.67
C LEU A 52 30.78 -21.85 -3.79
N GLU A 53 30.67 -23.09 -4.24
CA GLU A 53 31.41 -24.22 -3.66
C GLU A 53 32.84 -24.18 -4.19
N GLY A 54 33.72 -23.47 -3.49
CA GLY A 54 35.15 -23.36 -3.78
C GLY A 54 35.96 -23.36 -2.48
N ASN A 55 37.04 -24.13 -2.45
CA ASN A 55 37.78 -24.44 -1.23
C ASN A 55 38.33 -23.19 -0.51
N MET A 56 38.02 -23.09 0.78
CA MET A 56 38.60 -22.23 1.82
C MET A 56 38.26 -20.73 1.90
N GLU A 57 37.55 -20.13 0.95
CA GLU A 57 36.94 -18.80 1.13
C GLU A 57 35.51 -18.79 0.58
N LEU A 58 34.55 -18.41 1.43
CA LEU A 58 33.14 -18.25 1.05
C LEU A 58 33.01 -17.04 0.12
N GLU A 59 33.28 -17.22 -1.17
CA GLU A 59 32.91 -16.25 -2.19
C GLU A 59 31.38 -16.28 -2.37
N LEU A 60 30.75 -15.15 -2.07
CA LEU A 60 29.34 -14.92 -2.31
C LEU A 60 29.23 -14.13 -3.62
N GLU A 61 28.63 -14.75 -4.63
CA GLU A 61 28.21 -14.02 -5.82
C GLU A 61 26.86 -13.36 -5.51
N GLU A 62 26.82 -12.03 -5.51
CA GLU A 62 25.59 -11.24 -5.36
C GLU A 62 25.16 -10.77 -6.75
N SER A 63 23.99 -11.21 -7.21
CA SER A 63 23.38 -10.76 -8.46
C SER A 63 22.05 -10.05 -8.20
N GLU A 64 21.73 -9.03 -8.99
CA GLU A 64 20.45 -8.33 -8.89
C GLU A 64 19.34 -9.18 -9.54
N GLU A 65 18.34 -9.59 -8.76
CA GLU A 65 17.18 -10.35 -9.24
C GLU A 65 16.13 -9.42 -9.85
N PHE A 66 15.80 -8.33 -9.16
CA PHE A 66 14.95 -7.28 -9.70
C PHE A 66 15.29 -5.91 -9.11
N GLU A 67 14.89 -4.87 -9.84
CA GLU A 67 14.91 -3.48 -9.39
C GLU A 67 13.50 -2.86 -9.51
N ILE A 68 13.04 -2.20 -8.44
CA ILE A 68 11.83 -1.39 -8.43
C ILE A 68 12.21 0.04 -8.04
N LYS A 69 11.89 0.99 -8.91
CA LYS A 69 12.02 2.41 -8.62
C LYS A 69 10.72 2.94 -8.02
N VAL A 70 10.84 3.55 -6.85
CA VAL A 70 9.78 4.33 -6.20
C VAL A 70 10.11 5.80 -6.40
N PRO A 71 9.51 6.48 -7.38
CA PRO A 71 9.80 7.89 -7.65
C PRO A 71 9.31 8.81 -6.52
N GLN A 72 9.85 10.04 -6.48
CA GLN A 72 9.36 11.10 -5.62
C GLN A 72 7.84 11.31 -5.79
N GLY A 73 7.16 11.65 -4.70
CA GLY A 73 5.70 11.86 -4.71
C GLY A 73 4.89 10.56 -4.78
N SER A 74 5.50 9.42 -4.49
CA SER A 74 4.79 8.14 -4.33
C SER A 74 4.13 8.04 -2.97
N VAL A 75 2.85 7.63 -2.96
CA VAL A 75 2.04 7.47 -1.75
C VAL A 75 1.33 6.12 -1.78
N LEU A 76 1.31 5.44 -0.64
CA LEU A 76 0.57 4.20 -0.46
C LEU A 76 -0.87 4.50 0.01
N LEU A 77 -1.86 4.08 -0.77
CA LEU A 77 -3.26 4.13 -0.36
C LEU A 77 -3.57 3.00 0.62
N PHE A 78 -3.40 3.26 1.91
CA PHE A 78 -3.61 2.26 2.95
C PHE A 78 -3.90 2.90 4.31
N PRO A 79 -4.92 2.43 5.05
CA PRO A 79 -5.31 3.01 6.34
C PRO A 79 -4.42 2.49 7.49
N SER A 80 -3.12 2.83 7.45
CA SER A 80 -2.20 2.55 8.56
C SER A 80 -2.44 3.50 9.75
N GLN A 81 -1.84 3.19 10.91
CA GLN A 81 -1.96 4.03 12.11
C GLN A 81 -1.34 5.42 11.94
N ASN A 82 -0.30 5.53 11.11
CA ASN A 82 0.42 6.77 10.84
C ASN A 82 0.03 7.38 9.48
N ALA A 83 -1.15 7.01 8.96
CA ALA A 83 -1.62 7.50 7.68
C ALA A 83 -2.09 8.96 7.77
N ILE A 84 -1.78 9.70 6.72
CA ILE A 84 -2.25 11.06 6.48
C ILE A 84 -3.74 10.97 6.15
N PHE A 85 -4.52 11.82 6.80
CA PHE A 85 -5.97 11.75 6.86
C PHE A 85 -6.58 12.62 5.77
N GLY A 86 -6.87 11.99 4.63
CA GLY A 86 -7.42 12.67 3.47
C GLY A 86 -6.39 13.44 2.67
N VAL A 87 -6.83 13.91 1.50
CA VAL A 87 -5.96 14.59 0.53
C VAL A 87 -5.68 16.04 0.92
N ASP A 88 -6.56 16.66 1.71
CA ASP A 88 -6.38 18.06 2.11
C ASP A 88 -5.23 18.24 3.12
N GLU A 89 -4.97 17.22 3.95
CA GLU A 89 -3.79 17.20 4.81
C GLU A 89 -2.50 17.09 3.98
N LEU A 90 -2.48 16.25 2.92
CA LEU A 90 -1.34 16.19 1.99
C LEU A 90 -1.06 17.54 1.31
N LYS A 91 -2.11 18.24 0.87
CA LYS A 91 -1.99 19.58 0.28
C LYS A 91 -1.42 20.58 1.28
N SER A 92 -1.86 20.52 2.54
CA SER A 92 -1.39 21.38 3.63
C SER A 92 0.08 21.14 3.97
N MET A 93 0.58 19.91 3.76
CA MET A 93 1.99 19.55 3.90
C MET A 93 2.85 19.93 2.68
N HIS A 94 2.26 20.60 1.67
CA HIS A 94 2.89 20.85 0.36
C HIS A 94 3.46 19.58 -0.29
N PHE A 95 2.83 18.43 -0.02
CA PHE A 95 3.24 17.15 -0.60
C PHE A 95 2.49 16.93 -1.91
N GLU A 96 3.21 17.00 -3.02
CA GLU A 96 2.67 16.71 -4.35
C GLU A 96 2.64 15.18 -4.58
N VAL A 97 1.44 14.61 -4.70
CA VAL A 97 1.27 13.20 -5.04
C VAL A 97 1.37 13.03 -6.56
N LYS A 98 2.33 12.22 -7.01
CA LYS A 98 2.54 11.89 -8.42
C LYS A 98 2.23 10.44 -8.75
N ASN A 99 2.34 9.57 -7.75
CA ASN A 99 2.18 8.13 -7.94
C ASN A 99 1.37 7.57 -6.77
N LEU A 100 0.28 6.87 -7.10
CA LEU A 100 -0.56 6.20 -6.11
C LEU A 100 -0.29 4.70 -6.17
N ILE A 101 0.21 4.15 -5.07
CA ILE A 101 0.44 2.72 -4.89
C ILE A 101 -0.78 2.14 -4.17
N VAL A 102 -1.34 1.07 -4.72
CA VAL A 102 -2.56 0.44 -4.21
C VAL A 102 -2.33 -1.06 -4.03
N LEU A 103 -2.80 -1.62 -2.91
CA LEU A 103 -2.68 -3.05 -2.63
C LEU A 103 -3.98 -3.76 -3.03
N ASP A 104 -3.99 -4.38 -4.21
CA ASP A 104 -5.17 -5.11 -4.68
C ASP A 104 -5.37 -6.44 -3.93
N GLY A 105 -6.61 -6.67 -3.50
CA GLY A 105 -7.00 -7.85 -2.76
C GLY A 105 -8.11 -7.58 -1.75
N THR A 106 -8.42 -8.61 -0.96
CA THR A 106 -9.32 -8.44 0.20
C THR A 106 -8.59 -7.68 1.30
N TRP A 107 -9.33 -7.07 2.22
CA TRP A 107 -8.78 -6.38 3.39
C TRP A 107 -7.73 -7.22 4.14
N SER A 108 -8.00 -8.51 4.35
CA SER A 108 -7.04 -9.42 5.00
C SER A 108 -5.78 -9.65 4.17
N LYS A 109 -5.90 -9.75 2.84
CA LYS A 109 -4.74 -9.92 1.93
C LYS A 109 -3.91 -8.64 1.87
N ALA A 110 -4.53 -7.49 1.66
CA ALA A 110 -3.86 -6.19 1.65
C ALA A 110 -3.15 -5.92 2.99
N GLY A 111 -3.83 -6.19 4.11
CA GLY A 111 -3.23 -6.11 5.45
C GLY A 111 -2.05 -7.06 5.64
N ARG A 112 -2.11 -8.27 5.08
CA ARG A 112 -0.98 -9.22 5.12
C ARG A 112 0.20 -8.70 4.30
N VAL A 113 -0.02 -8.27 3.07
CA VAL A 113 1.03 -7.70 2.19
C VAL A 113 1.71 -6.51 2.88
N TYR A 114 0.92 -5.59 3.44
CA TYR A 114 1.41 -4.45 4.20
C TYR A 114 2.29 -4.86 5.40
N ASN A 115 1.84 -5.83 6.19
CA ASN A 115 2.55 -6.28 7.38
C ASN A 115 3.79 -7.14 7.08
N GLU A 116 3.82 -7.86 5.96
CA GLU A 116 4.93 -8.73 5.56
C GLU A 116 5.99 -8.01 4.72
N ASN A 117 5.71 -6.80 4.21
CA ASN A 117 6.65 -6.01 3.43
C ASN A 117 7.01 -4.68 4.15
N PRO A 118 8.13 -4.65 4.91
CA PRO A 118 8.59 -3.45 5.62
C PRO A 118 8.88 -2.24 4.72
N LEU A 119 9.14 -2.45 3.44
CA LEU A 119 9.42 -1.35 2.50
C LEU A 119 8.17 -0.50 2.25
N LEU A 120 6.98 -1.09 2.31
CA LEU A 120 5.72 -0.35 2.18
C LEU A 120 5.55 0.67 3.31
N LYS A 121 6.12 0.39 4.49
CA LYS A 121 6.08 1.33 5.64
C LYS A 121 6.95 2.57 5.42
N LEU A 122 7.91 2.52 4.50
CA LEU A 122 8.78 3.66 4.16
C LEU A 122 8.04 4.75 3.38
N LEU A 123 6.91 4.40 2.75
CA LEU A 123 6.09 5.32 1.98
C LEU A 123 5.23 6.19 2.92
N PRO A 124 4.93 7.44 2.54
CA PRO A 124 3.76 8.14 3.07
C PRO A 124 2.51 7.30 2.81
N HIS A 125 1.64 7.21 3.81
CA HIS A 125 0.36 6.49 3.69
C HIS A 125 -0.75 7.51 3.59
N LEU A 126 -1.65 7.35 2.61
CA LEU A 126 -2.88 8.09 2.50
C LEU A 126 -4.03 7.19 2.96
N ARG A 127 -4.83 7.71 3.88
CA ARG A 127 -6.12 7.14 4.25
C ARG A 127 -7.22 8.04 3.71
N LEU A 128 -8.20 7.45 3.05
CA LEU A 128 -9.44 8.15 2.73
C LEU A 128 -10.27 8.28 4.00
N ASP A 129 -10.69 9.51 4.29
CA ASP A 129 -11.70 9.78 5.29
C ASP A 129 -13.03 10.04 4.59
N LEU A 130 -13.83 8.98 4.50
CA LEU A 130 -15.12 9.02 3.82
C LEU A 130 -16.13 8.32 4.73
N ASP A 131 -17.12 9.08 5.19
CA ASP A 131 -18.24 8.55 5.96
C ASP A 131 -19.30 7.97 5.01
N ARG A 132 -18.91 6.90 4.31
CA ARG A 132 -19.79 6.21 3.36
C ARG A 132 -19.63 4.70 3.41
N MET A 133 -20.72 4.02 3.13
CA MET A 133 -20.70 2.59 2.82
C MET A 133 -20.20 2.38 1.39
N SER A 134 -19.42 1.32 1.21
CA SER A 134 -18.98 0.86 -0.10
C SER A 134 -20.17 0.34 -0.91
N LEU A 135 -20.22 0.66 -2.20
CA LEU A 135 -21.14 0.02 -3.15
C LEU A 135 -20.98 -1.50 -3.13
N TYR A 136 -19.76 -1.98 -2.89
CA TYR A 136 -19.45 -3.41 -2.81
C TYR A 136 -20.00 -4.09 -1.55
N SER A 137 -20.44 -3.31 -0.54
CA SER A 137 -21.00 -3.85 0.73
C SER A 137 -22.26 -4.71 0.51
N GLU A 138 -22.94 -4.49 -0.61
CA GLU A 138 -24.16 -5.20 -0.99
C GLU A 138 -23.93 -6.68 -1.30
N ILE A 139 -22.74 -7.02 -1.78
CA ILE A 139 -22.37 -8.36 -2.24
C ILE A 139 -21.20 -8.94 -1.46
N ARG A 140 -20.43 -8.13 -0.75
CA ARG A 140 -19.36 -8.55 0.16
C ARG A 140 -19.34 -7.74 1.44
N SER A 141 -19.17 -8.43 2.57
CA SER A 141 -18.98 -7.78 3.87
C SER A 141 -17.73 -6.88 3.87
N GLN A 142 -17.88 -5.65 4.34
CA GLN A 142 -16.79 -4.72 4.60
C GLN A 142 -16.49 -4.65 6.11
N PRO A 143 -15.23 -4.47 6.52
CA PRO A 143 -14.88 -4.43 7.94
C PRO A 143 -15.58 -3.32 8.74
N LYS A 144 -15.78 -2.15 8.13
CA LYS A 144 -16.38 -0.96 8.75
C LYS A 144 -16.79 0.08 7.70
N ILE A 145 -17.53 1.10 8.13
CA ILE A 145 -17.79 2.30 7.32
C ILE A 145 -16.45 2.96 6.91
N GLY A 146 -16.38 3.45 5.68
CA GLY A 146 -15.15 3.99 5.09
C GLY A 146 -14.16 2.94 4.56
N CYS A 147 -14.43 1.64 4.72
CA CYS A 147 -13.71 0.58 4.01
C CYS A 147 -14.34 0.38 2.62
N LEU A 148 -13.65 0.88 1.61
CA LEU A 148 -14.08 0.86 0.22
C LEU A 148 -13.46 -0.29 -0.58
N SER A 149 -14.07 -0.63 -1.71
CA SER A 149 -13.39 -1.48 -2.71
C SER A 149 -12.19 -0.74 -3.31
N ILE A 150 -11.31 -1.48 -3.99
CA ILE A 150 -10.13 -0.91 -4.65
C ILE A 150 -10.51 0.13 -5.71
N ILE A 151 -11.54 -0.17 -6.51
CA ILE A 151 -12.05 0.75 -7.55
C ILE A 151 -12.54 2.05 -6.91
N GLU A 152 -13.40 1.96 -5.89
CA GLU A 152 -13.89 3.12 -5.16
C GLU A 152 -12.75 3.92 -4.52
N SER A 153 -11.80 3.23 -3.89
CA SER A 153 -10.64 3.85 -3.25
C SER A 153 -9.79 4.63 -4.25
N ILE A 154 -9.55 4.08 -5.44
CA ILE A 154 -8.84 4.76 -6.52
C ILE A 154 -9.62 5.98 -6.99
N VAL A 155 -10.91 5.81 -7.28
CA VAL A 155 -11.77 6.91 -7.76
C VAL A 155 -11.79 8.08 -6.78
N TYR A 156 -12.06 7.83 -5.50
CA TYR A 156 -12.12 8.93 -4.53
C TYR A 156 -10.76 9.55 -4.24
N SER A 157 -9.67 8.78 -4.31
CA SER A 157 -8.31 9.33 -4.18
C SER A 157 -8.02 10.31 -5.31
N LEU A 158 -8.27 9.92 -6.56
CA LEU A 158 -8.04 10.76 -7.75
C LEU A 158 -8.91 12.03 -7.70
N LYS A 159 -10.19 11.91 -7.32
CA LYS A 159 -11.07 13.07 -7.13
C LYS A 159 -10.55 14.02 -6.06
N GLY A 160 -10.14 13.50 -4.90
CA GLY A 160 -9.60 14.31 -3.81
C GLY A 160 -8.30 15.03 -4.19
N LEU A 161 -7.48 14.40 -5.02
CA LEU A 161 -6.26 14.98 -5.61
C LEU A 161 -6.56 16.07 -6.63
N GLY A 162 -7.80 16.21 -7.08
CA GLY A 162 -8.22 17.21 -8.07
C GLY A 162 -7.93 16.79 -9.51
N GLU A 163 -7.63 15.51 -9.74
CA GLU A 163 -7.41 14.97 -11.07
C GLU A 163 -8.69 15.03 -11.89
N LYS A 164 -8.66 15.76 -13.00
CA LYS A 164 -9.78 15.86 -13.94
C LYS A 164 -9.69 14.74 -14.96
N VAL A 165 -9.98 13.53 -14.52
CA VAL A 165 -10.06 12.36 -15.40
C VAL A 165 -11.47 12.25 -15.94
N ASP A 166 -11.64 12.48 -17.25
CA ASP A 166 -12.93 12.33 -17.91
C ASP A 166 -13.47 10.90 -17.73
N GLY A 167 -14.73 10.79 -17.28
CA GLY A 167 -15.39 9.50 -17.09
C GLY A 167 -15.02 8.76 -15.80
N LEU A 168 -14.29 9.37 -14.87
CA LEU A 168 -13.99 8.76 -13.57
C LEU A 168 -15.27 8.44 -12.76
N GLU A 169 -16.29 9.29 -12.84
CA GLU A 169 -17.64 9.05 -12.32
C GLU A 169 -18.30 7.84 -12.97
N ASN A 170 -18.11 7.65 -14.28
CA ASN A 170 -18.72 6.55 -15.02
C ASN A 170 -18.19 5.20 -14.56
N LEU A 171 -16.96 5.13 -14.06
CA LEU A 171 -16.41 3.89 -13.50
C LEU A 171 -17.21 3.42 -12.27
N LEU A 172 -17.65 4.35 -11.41
CA LEU A 172 -18.51 4.01 -10.27
C LEU A 172 -19.91 3.57 -10.73
N ASN A 173 -20.46 4.20 -11.76
CA ASN A 173 -21.77 3.82 -12.31
C ASN A 173 -21.74 2.39 -12.90
N VAL A 174 -20.68 2.06 -13.65
CA VAL A 174 -20.48 0.71 -14.19
C VAL A 174 -20.27 -0.29 -13.06
N PHE A 175 -19.50 0.08 -12.04
CA PHE A 175 -19.28 -0.76 -10.86
C PHE A 175 -20.58 -1.02 -10.09
N GLU A 176 -21.41 0.00 -9.88
CA GLU A 176 -22.73 -0.12 -9.25
C GLU A 176 -23.65 -1.05 -10.04
N SER A 177 -23.70 -0.90 -11.38
CA SER A 177 -24.47 -1.80 -12.25
C SER A 177 -24.01 -3.26 -12.10
N MET A 178 -22.70 -3.49 -12.10
CA MET A 178 -22.13 -4.84 -11.91
C MET A 178 -22.49 -5.41 -10.54
N VAL A 179 -22.42 -4.62 -9.47
CA VAL A 179 -22.83 -5.04 -8.12
C VAL A 179 -24.31 -5.43 -8.09
N GLY A 180 -25.17 -4.63 -8.72
CA GLY A 180 -26.60 -4.89 -8.84
C GLY A 180 -26.90 -6.21 -9.55
N ASP A 181 -26.22 -6.49 -10.66
CA ASP A 181 -26.35 -7.76 -11.37
C ASP A 181 -25.89 -8.96 -10.52
N GLN A 182 -24.78 -8.82 -9.78
CA GLN A 182 -24.29 -9.89 -8.91
C GLN A 182 -25.23 -10.18 -7.74
N ARG A 183 -25.84 -9.15 -7.16
CA ARG A 183 -26.89 -9.30 -6.14
C ARG A 183 -28.07 -10.07 -6.72
N ARG A 184 -28.61 -9.63 -7.85
CA ARG A 184 -29.76 -10.28 -8.52
C ARG A 184 -29.49 -11.76 -8.80
N LEU A 185 -28.34 -12.08 -9.37
CA LEU A 185 -27.96 -13.48 -9.66
C LEU A 185 -27.79 -14.33 -8.39
N LYS A 186 -27.31 -13.74 -7.29
CA LYS A 186 -27.21 -14.44 -6.00
C LYS A 186 -28.59 -14.76 -5.44
N ASP A 187 -29.52 -13.81 -5.49
CA ASP A 187 -30.88 -13.98 -4.98
C ASP A 187 -31.66 -15.01 -5.81
N GLU A 188 -31.53 -14.97 -7.15
CA GLU A 188 -32.08 -15.97 -8.05
C GLU A 188 -31.57 -17.39 -7.71
N ARG A 189 -30.27 -17.55 -7.42
CA ARG A 189 -29.68 -18.85 -7.03
C ARG A 189 -30.19 -19.36 -5.68
N LEU A 190 -30.36 -18.47 -4.70
CA LEU A 190 -30.90 -18.82 -3.39
C LEU A 190 -32.37 -19.25 -3.50
N SER A 191 -33.17 -18.51 -4.26
CA SER A 191 -34.60 -18.82 -4.46
C SER A 191 -34.85 -20.17 -5.13
N LYS A 192 -33.94 -20.62 -6.01
CA LYS A 192 -34.02 -21.95 -6.64
C LYS A 192 -33.71 -23.07 -5.65
N ARG A 193 -32.69 -22.90 -4.80
CA ARG A 193 -32.30 -23.90 -3.79
C ARG A 193 -33.32 -24.11 -2.69
N THR A 194 -34.20 -23.15 -2.43
CA THR A 194 -35.26 -23.29 -1.40
C THR A 194 -36.52 -23.98 -1.95
N LYS A 195 -36.60 -24.21 -3.27
CA LYS A 195 -37.74 -24.88 -3.92
C LYS A 195 -37.49 -26.38 -4.19
N ASP A 196 -36.26 -26.85 -3.98
CA ASP A 196 -35.86 -28.26 -4.01
C ASP A 196 -35.79 -28.82 -2.57
#